data_AF-A0A9E3XHE4-F1
#
_entry.id   AF-A0A9E3XHE4-F1
#
_cell.length_a   1.000
_cell.length_b   1.000
_cell.length_c   1.000
_cell.angle_alpha   90.00
_cell.angle_beta   90.00
_cell.angle_gamma   90.00
#
_symmetry.space_group_name_H-M   'P 1'
#
loop_
_entity.id
_entity.type
_entity.pdbx_description
1 polymer ?
#
loop_
_entity_poly.entity_id
_entity_poly.type
_entity_poly.pdbx_seq_one_letter_code
_entity_poly.pdbx_strand_id
1 'polypeptide(L)'
;LNASQCHILNPEVLDFENDPSGILLATAEAPLEIMNYALGYKAFVILLYFSYTDQSFSCRFMAQFSELTSPQRDEDWAEKRREAYRGSFRHFLNALRGGRLNETRFAISATRGTGREYTRHPFLSPRWQAQLISPAADSSECQLHFPFTLEVYFDGEGDELTGRKYQLSYLSLSSDTVTVSLNGYTPHTVMRYGRWGNERFADMLPLDYQPPAPD
;
A
#
# COMPACT_ATOMS: atom_id res chain seq x y z
N LEU A 1 -1.74 6.87 -15.68
CA LEU A 1 -0.91 6.02 -14.80
C LEU A 1 0.36 6.78 -14.40
N ASN A 2 0.57 6.99 -13.10
CA ASN A 2 1.72 7.72 -12.55
C ASN A 2 3.07 7.12 -13.00
N ALA A 3 3.12 5.80 -13.20
CA ALA A 3 4.33 5.08 -13.63
C ALA A 3 4.96 5.61 -14.93
N SER A 4 4.16 6.12 -15.87
CA SER A 4 4.66 6.68 -17.14
C SER A 4 5.53 7.93 -16.98
N GLN A 5 5.44 8.62 -15.83
CA GLN A 5 6.17 9.83 -15.48
C GLN A 5 7.11 9.62 -14.28
N CYS A 6 7.43 8.35 -13.97
CA CYS A 6 8.30 7.95 -12.87
C CYS A 6 9.58 7.34 -13.43
N HIS A 7 10.73 7.94 -13.14
CA HIS A 7 12.02 7.59 -13.74
C HIS A 7 13.11 7.42 -12.69
N ILE A 8 13.93 6.37 -12.83
CA ILE A 8 15.20 6.23 -12.09
C ILE A 8 16.23 7.10 -12.82
N LEU A 9 16.89 8.01 -12.09
CA LEU A 9 17.83 8.98 -12.65
C LEU A 9 19.27 8.48 -12.69
N ASN A 10 19.62 7.53 -11.83
CA ASN A 10 20.94 6.92 -11.71
C ASN A 10 20.86 5.38 -11.84
N PRO A 11 20.29 4.82 -12.93
CA PRO A 11 20.14 3.38 -13.08
C PRO A 11 21.46 2.60 -13.08
N GLU A 12 22.59 3.26 -13.35
CA GLU A 12 23.94 2.69 -13.35
C GLU A 12 24.39 2.17 -11.98
N VAL A 13 23.77 2.61 -10.88
CA VAL A 13 24.10 2.13 -9.53
C VAL A 13 23.46 0.77 -9.21
N LEU A 14 22.60 0.27 -10.10
CA LEU A 14 21.96 -1.04 -9.97
C LEU A 14 22.85 -2.12 -10.58
N ASP A 15 23.07 -3.18 -9.81
CA ASP A 15 23.66 -4.41 -10.29
C ASP A 15 22.64 -5.56 -10.21
N PHE A 16 22.66 -6.42 -11.22
CA PHE A 16 21.71 -7.52 -11.36
C PHE A 16 22.46 -8.84 -11.52
N GLU A 17 22.10 -9.82 -10.71
CA GLU A 17 22.64 -11.16 -10.79
C GLU A 17 21.53 -12.20 -10.82
N ASN A 18 21.77 -13.31 -11.51
CA ASN A 18 20.95 -14.50 -11.33
C ASN A 18 21.67 -15.42 -10.36
N ASP A 19 21.00 -15.79 -9.27
CA ASP A 19 21.53 -16.83 -8.41
C ASP A 19 21.58 -18.19 -9.16
N PRO A 20 22.32 -19.19 -8.65
CA PRO A 20 22.37 -20.52 -9.27
C PRO A 20 21.00 -21.21 -9.40
N SER A 21 19.98 -20.73 -8.69
CA SER A 21 18.61 -21.25 -8.71
C SER A 21 17.73 -20.56 -9.77
N GLY A 22 18.26 -19.55 -10.48
CA GLY A 22 17.53 -18.77 -11.49
C GLY A 22 16.71 -17.60 -10.92
N ILE A 23 16.97 -17.18 -9.69
CA ILE A 23 16.35 -16.01 -9.07
C ILE A 23 17.11 -14.77 -9.50
N LEU A 24 16.41 -13.79 -10.08
CA LEU A 24 16.97 -12.47 -10.37
C LEU A 24 17.05 -11.67 -9.06
N LEU A 25 18.26 -11.35 -8.64
CA LEU A 25 18.56 -10.47 -7.53
C LEU A 25 18.99 -9.11 -8.07
N ALA A 26 18.70 -8.05 -7.31
CA ALA A 26 19.20 -6.72 -7.60
C ALA A 26 19.80 -6.10 -6.34
N THR A 27 20.94 -5.45 -6.51
CA THR A 27 21.60 -4.67 -5.46
C THR A 27 21.83 -3.25 -5.97
N ALA A 28 22.08 -2.33 -5.04
CA ALA A 28 22.40 -0.94 -5.38
C ALA A 28 23.63 -0.49 -4.59
N GLU A 29 24.66 0.01 -5.27
CA GLU A 29 25.88 0.49 -4.62
C GLU A 29 25.72 1.89 -3.99
N ALA A 30 24.69 2.61 -4.39
CA ALA A 30 24.29 3.90 -3.85
C ALA A 30 22.75 4.01 -3.81
N PRO A 31 22.18 4.97 -3.04
CA PRO A 31 20.74 5.22 -3.06
C PRO A 31 20.24 5.54 -4.48
N LEU A 32 19.10 4.96 -4.87
CA LEU A 32 18.44 5.27 -6.14
C LEU A 32 17.77 6.63 -6.05
N GLU A 33 18.00 7.46 -7.06
CA GLU A 33 17.31 8.72 -7.27
C GLU A 33 16.12 8.47 -8.20
N ILE A 34 14.91 8.63 -7.68
CA ILE A 34 13.68 8.43 -8.44
C ILE A 34 12.94 9.76 -8.57
N MET A 35 12.61 10.13 -9.80
CA MET A 35 11.84 11.32 -10.11
C MET A 35 10.42 10.93 -10.52
N ASN A 36 9.42 11.38 -9.77
CA ASN A 36 8.01 11.17 -10.06
C ASN A 36 7.36 12.51 -10.44
N TYR A 37 7.36 12.82 -11.75
CA TYR A 37 6.78 14.05 -12.27
C TYR A 37 5.24 14.05 -12.23
N ALA A 38 4.60 12.88 -12.06
CA ALA A 38 3.16 12.78 -11.92
C ALA A 38 2.70 13.26 -10.54
N LEU A 39 3.44 12.91 -9.48
CA LEU A 39 3.11 13.29 -8.10
C LEU A 39 3.92 14.49 -7.59
N GLY A 40 4.88 14.98 -8.36
CA GLY A 40 5.70 16.12 -7.97
C GLY A 40 6.66 15.79 -6.84
N TYR A 41 7.31 14.62 -6.89
CA TYR A 41 8.27 14.19 -5.89
C TYR A 41 9.61 13.77 -6.51
N LYS A 42 10.71 14.10 -5.82
CA LYS A 42 11.98 13.40 -5.94
C LYS A 42 12.16 12.50 -4.72
N ALA A 43 12.51 11.24 -4.93
CA ALA A 43 12.74 10.27 -3.87
C ALA A 43 14.16 9.72 -3.91
N PHE A 44 14.75 9.53 -2.73
CA PHE A 44 15.96 8.75 -2.52
C PHE A 44 15.58 7.41 -1.92
N VAL A 45 15.99 6.31 -2.56
CA VAL A 45 15.58 4.96 -2.19
C VAL A 45 16.80 4.11 -1.86
N ILE A 46 16.86 3.60 -0.64
CA ILE A 46 17.83 2.59 -0.22
C ILE A 46 17.20 1.22 -0.47
N LEU A 47 17.75 0.47 -1.44
CA LEU A 47 17.32 -0.88 -1.73
C LEU A 47 17.91 -1.83 -0.67
N LEU A 48 17.04 -2.46 0.12
CA LEU A 48 17.45 -3.39 1.18
C LEU A 48 17.43 -4.85 0.71
N TYR A 49 16.52 -5.18 -0.20
CA TYR A 49 16.40 -6.52 -0.78
C TYR A 49 15.57 -6.45 -2.06
N PHE A 50 15.98 -7.20 -3.08
CA PHE A 50 15.18 -7.42 -4.27
C PHE A 50 15.34 -8.87 -4.72
N SER A 51 14.23 -9.52 -5.02
CA SER A 51 14.22 -10.77 -5.77
C SER A 51 13.02 -10.85 -6.69
N TYR A 52 13.25 -11.46 -7.85
CA TYR A 52 12.23 -11.70 -8.85
C TYR A 52 12.40 -13.10 -9.47
N THR A 53 11.26 -13.76 -9.66
CA THR A 53 11.09 -14.96 -10.48
C THR A 53 9.79 -14.81 -11.27
N ASP A 54 9.54 -15.71 -12.24
CA ASP A 54 8.26 -15.73 -12.96
C ASP A 54 7.05 -16.00 -12.04
N GLN A 55 7.28 -16.50 -10.82
CA GLN A 55 6.24 -16.86 -9.86
C GLN A 55 6.17 -15.90 -8.65
N SER A 56 7.22 -15.15 -8.37
CA SER A 56 7.34 -14.37 -7.14
C SER A 56 8.13 -13.08 -7.34
N PHE A 57 7.72 -12.04 -6.61
CA PHE A 57 8.39 -10.76 -6.56
C PHE A 57 8.48 -10.30 -5.11
N SER A 58 9.67 -9.88 -4.69
CA SER A 58 9.90 -9.32 -3.36
C SER A 58 10.83 -8.13 -3.48
N CYS A 59 10.44 -7.00 -2.91
CA CYS A 59 11.25 -5.80 -2.88
C CYS A 59 11.09 -5.12 -1.53
N ARG A 60 12.22 -4.87 -0.85
CA ARG A 60 12.30 -4.15 0.42
C ARG A 60 13.20 -2.95 0.22
N PHE A 61 12.72 -1.79 0.63
CA PHE A 61 13.47 -0.55 0.54
C PHE A 61 13.03 0.44 1.61
N MET A 62 13.84 1.48 1.80
CA MET A 62 13.49 2.69 2.52
C MET A 62 13.49 3.84 1.53
N ALA A 63 12.52 4.74 1.64
CA ALA A 63 12.40 5.88 0.74
C ALA A 63 12.24 7.18 1.53
N GLN A 64 12.98 8.21 1.13
CA GLN A 64 12.80 9.58 1.57
C GLN A 64 12.31 10.41 0.37
N PHE A 65 11.26 11.19 0.57
CA PHE A 65 10.67 12.02 -0.47
C PHE A 65 10.97 13.49 -0.22
N SER A 66 11.08 14.25 -1.31
CA SER A 66 11.19 15.70 -1.34
C SER A 66 10.23 16.25 -2.40
N GLU A 67 9.50 17.30 -2.06
CA GLU A 67 8.54 17.90 -2.98
C GLU A 67 9.24 18.72 -4.05
N LEU A 68 8.75 18.59 -5.29
CA LEU A 68 9.06 19.52 -6.36
C LEU A 68 8.23 20.78 -6.19
N THR A 69 8.70 21.90 -6.73
CA THR A 69 7.97 23.18 -6.70
C THR A 69 7.63 23.60 -8.11
N SER A 70 6.34 23.78 -8.42
CA SER A 70 5.89 24.33 -9.69
C SER A 70 4.47 24.88 -9.56
N PRO A 71 4.29 26.23 -9.52
CA PRO A 71 2.96 26.83 -9.38
C PRO A 71 1.96 26.38 -10.44
N GLN A 72 2.43 26.04 -11.65
CA GLN A 72 1.59 25.58 -12.75
C GLN A 72 1.11 24.13 -12.60
N ARG A 73 1.73 23.34 -11.71
CA ARG A 73 1.44 21.90 -11.54
C ARG A 73 0.98 21.54 -10.14
N ASP A 74 0.97 22.49 -9.19
CA ASP A 74 0.60 22.24 -7.80
C ASP A 74 -0.82 21.64 -7.69
N GLU A 75 -1.79 22.17 -8.46
CA GLU A 75 -3.16 21.64 -8.48
C GLU A 75 -3.23 20.23 -9.10
N ASP A 76 -2.55 20.00 -10.23
CA ASP A 76 -2.48 18.69 -10.88
C ASP A 76 -1.84 17.63 -9.95
N TRP A 77 -0.77 18.00 -9.25
CA TRP A 77 -0.11 17.14 -8.29
C TRP A 77 -1.00 16.87 -7.08
N ALA A 78 -1.69 17.88 -6.57
CA ALA A 78 -2.65 17.70 -5.48
C ALA A 78 -3.74 16.70 -5.87
N GLU A 79 -4.31 16.80 -7.08
CA GLU A 79 -5.31 15.83 -7.54
C GLU A 79 -4.74 14.41 -7.64
N LYS A 80 -3.60 14.23 -8.31
CA LYS A 80 -2.99 12.90 -8.46
C LYS A 80 -2.57 12.29 -7.12
N ARG A 81 -2.14 13.12 -6.16
CA ARG A 81 -1.86 12.69 -4.78
C ARG A 81 -3.13 12.26 -4.05
N ARG A 82 -4.26 12.96 -4.27
CA ARG A 82 -5.58 12.53 -3.76
C ARG A 82 -6.01 11.20 -4.39
N GLU A 83 -5.84 11.03 -5.69
CA GLU A 83 -6.11 9.78 -6.40
C GLU A 83 -5.27 8.62 -5.86
N ALA A 84 -3.95 8.82 -5.71
CA ALA A 84 -3.04 7.82 -5.15
C ALA A 84 -3.37 7.46 -3.69
N TYR A 85 -3.87 8.42 -2.91
CA TYR A 85 -4.33 8.17 -1.55
C TYR A 85 -5.65 7.36 -1.52
N ARG A 86 -6.61 7.70 -2.39
CA ARG A 86 -7.95 7.08 -2.40
C ARG A 86 -7.85 5.59 -2.69
N GLY A 87 -8.43 4.79 -1.80
CA GLY A 87 -8.42 3.33 -1.91
C GLY A 87 -7.12 2.65 -1.45
N SER A 88 -6.07 3.42 -1.13
CA SER A 88 -4.80 2.88 -0.62
C SER A 88 -4.98 2.19 0.74
N PHE A 89 -4.03 1.34 1.10
CA PHE A 89 -3.99 0.73 2.44
C PHE A 89 -3.97 1.79 3.56
N ARG A 90 -3.27 2.91 3.34
CA ARG A 90 -3.25 4.04 4.28
C ARG A 90 -4.63 4.67 4.46
N HIS A 91 -5.39 4.87 3.37
CA HIS A 91 -6.76 5.37 3.43
C HIS A 91 -7.67 4.41 4.21
N PHE A 92 -7.55 3.11 3.93
CA PHE A 92 -8.28 2.08 4.66
C PHE A 92 -7.99 2.09 6.17
N LEU A 93 -6.72 2.13 6.59
CA LEU A 93 -6.37 2.17 8.02
C LEU A 93 -6.98 3.38 8.73
N ASN A 94 -6.92 4.56 8.10
CA ASN A 94 -7.48 5.78 8.67
C ASN A 94 -9.02 5.72 8.73
N ALA A 95 -9.66 5.15 7.71
CA ALA A 95 -11.10 4.93 7.69
C ALA A 95 -11.54 3.91 8.75
N LEU A 96 -10.83 2.78 8.90
CA LEU A 96 -11.09 1.76 9.89
C LEU A 96 -10.95 2.32 11.31
N ARG A 97 -9.84 3.02 11.60
CA ARG A 97 -9.61 3.67 12.90
C ARG A 97 -10.69 4.69 13.23
N GLY A 98 -11.14 5.45 12.22
CA GLY A 98 -12.18 6.46 12.39
C GLY A 98 -13.60 5.90 12.43
N GLY A 99 -13.82 4.61 12.18
CA GLY A 99 -15.16 4.03 12.05
C GLY A 99 -15.93 4.53 10.81
N ARG A 100 -15.23 4.97 9.77
CA ARG A 100 -15.78 5.64 8.57
C ARG A 100 -15.67 4.83 7.29
N LEU A 101 -15.58 3.50 7.37
CA LEU A 101 -15.41 2.64 6.20
C LEU A 101 -16.50 2.90 5.13
N ASN A 102 -17.77 2.95 5.53
CA ASN A 102 -18.87 3.19 4.60
C ASN A 102 -18.79 4.57 3.91
N GLU A 103 -18.51 5.64 4.68
CA GLU A 103 -18.37 7.01 4.17
C GLU A 103 -17.19 7.14 3.19
N THR A 104 -16.16 6.32 3.39
CA THR A 104 -14.94 6.29 2.57
C THR A 104 -14.99 5.21 1.49
N ARG A 105 -16.17 4.64 1.21
CA ARG A 105 -16.43 3.66 0.15
C ARG A 105 -15.71 2.32 0.33
N PHE A 106 -15.37 1.96 1.56
CA PHE A 106 -14.86 0.65 1.91
C PHE A 106 -15.95 -0.26 2.46
N ALA A 107 -15.88 -1.54 2.11
CA ALA A 107 -16.59 -2.61 2.78
C ALA A 107 -15.63 -3.76 3.07
N ILE A 108 -15.85 -4.50 4.15
CA ILE A 108 -14.96 -5.60 4.55
C ILE A 108 -15.70 -6.89 4.82
N SER A 109 -15.12 -8.01 4.42
CA SER A 109 -15.58 -9.36 4.79
C SER A 109 -14.43 -10.14 5.42
N ALA A 110 -14.74 -11.19 6.17
CA ALA A 110 -13.75 -12.06 6.78
C ALA A 110 -13.86 -13.48 6.24
N THR A 111 -12.72 -14.10 5.97
CA THR A 111 -12.66 -15.49 5.52
C THR A 111 -11.67 -16.26 6.38
N ARG A 112 -12.12 -17.39 6.94
CA ARG A 112 -11.33 -18.29 7.77
C ARG A 112 -11.31 -19.69 7.15
N GLY A 113 -10.12 -20.30 7.10
CA GLY A 113 -9.92 -21.69 6.68
C GLY A 113 -8.78 -21.87 5.66
N THR A 114 -8.40 -23.14 5.44
CA THR A 114 -7.52 -23.58 4.35
C THR A 114 -8.20 -24.73 3.61
N GLY A 115 -8.00 -24.85 2.29
CA GLY A 115 -8.54 -25.98 1.51
C GLY A 115 -10.05 -25.92 1.26
N ARG A 116 -10.82 -26.94 1.68
CA ARG A 116 -12.27 -27.08 1.36
C ARG A 116 -13.20 -26.53 2.45
N GLU A 117 -12.69 -26.14 3.62
CA GLU A 117 -13.48 -25.63 4.75
C GLU A 117 -13.39 -24.10 4.83
N TYR A 118 -13.94 -23.42 3.81
CA TYR A 118 -14.04 -21.95 3.79
C TYR A 118 -15.30 -21.48 4.53
N THR A 119 -15.13 -20.75 5.64
CA THR A 119 -16.23 -19.96 6.22
C THR A 119 -16.03 -18.50 5.86
N ARG A 120 -16.95 -17.95 5.07
CA ARG A 120 -16.99 -16.54 4.71
C ARG A 120 -18.06 -15.83 5.54
N HIS A 121 -17.67 -14.80 6.26
CA HIS A 121 -18.57 -13.88 6.94
C HIS A 121 -18.69 -12.61 6.08
N PRO A 122 -19.77 -12.49 5.29
CA PRO A 122 -19.96 -11.34 4.44
C PRO A 122 -20.22 -10.10 5.28
N PHE A 123 -19.57 -8.99 4.93
CA PHE A 123 -19.86 -7.63 5.40
C PHE A 123 -19.95 -7.49 6.92
N LEU A 124 -18.79 -7.38 7.56
CA LEU A 124 -18.70 -7.20 9.01
C LEU A 124 -19.46 -5.94 9.44
N SER A 125 -20.33 -6.07 10.45
CA SER A 125 -21.09 -4.92 10.97
C SER A 125 -20.18 -3.92 11.69
N PRO A 126 -20.60 -2.65 11.88
CA PRO A 126 -19.78 -1.63 12.55
C PRO A 126 -19.25 -2.07 13.92
N ARG A 127 -20.04 -2.85 14.68
CA ARG A 127 -19.60 -3.42 15.96
C ARG A 127 -18.44 -4.40 15.82
N TRP A 128 -18.41 -5.20 14.75
CA TRP A 128 -17.30 -6.11 14.48
C TRP A 128 -16.09 -5.37 13.89
N GLN A 129 -16.32 -4.38 13.02
CA GLN A 129 -15.27 -3.52 12.48
C GLN A 129 -14.47 -2.83 13.60
N ALA A 130 -15.17 -2.28 14.60
CA ALA A 130 -14.55 -1.62 15.75
C ALA A 130 -13.70 -2.55 16.63
N GLN A 131 -13.87 -3.88 16.53
CA GLN A 131 -13.05 -4.86 17.26
C GLN A 131 -11.76 -5.23 16.51
N LEU A 132 -11.64 -4.88 15.23
CA LEU A 132 -10.45 -5.22 14.41
C LEU A 132 -9.27 -4.30 14.68
N ILE A 133 -9.50 -3.16 15.33
CA ILE A 133 -8.51 -2.10 15.52
C ILE A 133 -8.63 -1.51 16.92
N SER A 134 -7.49 -1.20 17.53
CA SER A 134 -7.44 -0.45 18.79
C SER A 134 -6.31 0.60 18.78
N PRO A 135 -6.39 1.65 19.61
CA PRO A 135 -5.32 2.62 19.74
C PRO A 135 -4.02 1.98 20.24
N ALA A 136 -2.88 2.45 19.74
CA ALA A 136 -1.56 2.12 20.30
C ALA A 136 -1.12 3.19 21.32
N ALA A 137 0.05 2.99 21.95
CA ALA A 137 0.64 3.97 22.86
C ALA A 137 1.01 5.29 22.14
N ASP A 138 1.48 5.19 20.90
CA ASP A 138 1.71 6.33 20.02
C ASP A 138 0.44 6.61 19.19
N SER A 139 -0.01 7.86 19.17
CA SER A 139 -1.17 8.32 18.38
C SER A 139 -1.01 8.17 16.86
N SER A 140 0.23 8.04 16.38
CA SER A 140 0.59 7.76 14.99
C SER A 140 0.54 6.26 14.64
N GLU A 141 0.26 5.41 15.62
CA GLU A 141 0.14 3.96 15.47
C GLU A 141 -1.26 3.45 15.89
N CYS A 142 -1.58 2.24 15.46
CA CYS A 142 -2.72 1.47 15.97
C CYS A 142 -2.36 -0.02 16.03
N GLN A 143 -3.14 -0.79 16.78
CA GLN A 143 -3.04 -2.23 16.79
C GLN A 143 -4.17 -2.84 15.96
N LEU A 144 -3.83 -3.78 15.07
CA LEU A 144 -4.80 -4.59 14.34
C LEU A 144 -4.92 -5.96 14.99
N HIS A 145 -6.14 -6.48 15.11
CA HIS A 145 -6.43 -7.72 15.81
C HIS A 145 -7.42 -8.60 15.03
N PHE A 146 -6.91 -9.60 14.31
CA PHE A 146 -7.77 -10.61 13.66
C PHE A 146 -6.99 -11.86 13.22
N PRO A 147 -7.52 -13.08 13.49
CA PRO A 147 -6.88 -14.35 13.13
C PRO A 147 -7.37 -14.93 11.79
N PHE A 148 -7.84 -14.09 10.87
CA PHE A 148 -8.44 -14.49 9.60
C PHE A 148 -7.95 -13.61 8.44
N THR A 149 -8.27 -13.98 7.21
CA THR A 149 -8.01 -13.10 6.06
C THR A 149 -9.14 -12.09 5.96
N LEU A 150 -8.80 -10.80 5.97
CA LEU A 150 -9.74 -9.73 5.73
C LEU A 150 -9.78 -9.41 4.22
N GLU A 151 -10.96 -9.48 3.63
CA GLU A 151 -11.23 -9.04 2.28
C GLU A 151 -11.71 -7.59 2.32
N VAL A 152 -11.01 -6.69 1.63
CA VAL A 152 -11.33 -5.27 1.58
C VAL A 152 -11.77 -4.87 0.18
N TYR A 153 -12.99 -4.39 0.09
CA TYR A 153 -13.64 -3.91 -1.11
C TYR A 153 -13.58 -2.38 -1.11
N PHE A 154 -13.11 -1.78 -2.19
CA PHE A 154 -13.15 -0.33 -2.38
C PHE A 154 -13.97 0.00 -3.63
N ASP A 155 -15.04 0.76 -3.45
CA ASP A 155 -15.90 1.26 -4.52
C ASP A 155 -15.28 2.53 -5.15
N GLY A 156 -14.22 2.33 -5.90
CA GLY A 156 -13.46 3.34 -6.64
C GLY A 156 -13.49 3.10 -8.15
N GLU A 157 -12.41 3.46 -8.84
CA GLU A 157 -12.23 3.05 -10.23
C GLU A 157 -12.17 1.53 -10.32
N GLY A 158 -12.91 0.94 -11.25
CA GLY A 158 -12.95 -0.50 -11.47
C GLY A 158 -11.58 -1.08 -11.80
N ASP A 159 -11.43 -2.38 -11.60
CA ASP A 159 -10.21 -3.10 -11.94
C ASP A 159 -10.33 -3.62 -13.38
N GLU A 160 -9.64 -2.96 -14.32
CA GLU A 160 -9.67 -3.29 -15.75
C GLU A 160 -9.18 -4.71 -16.04
N LEU A 161 -8.20 -5.21 -15.26
CA LEU A 161 -7.62 -6.54 -15.45
C LEU A 161 -8.62 -7.65 -15.13
N THR A 162 -9.49 -7.42 -14.14
CA THR A 162 -10.49 -8.39 -13.68
C THR A 162 -11.90 -8.10 -14.20
N GLY A 163 -12.14 -6.94 -14.80
CA GLY A 163 -13.47 -6.45 -15.21
C GLY A 163 -14.40 -6.12 -14.04
N ARG A 164 -13.89 -6.09 -12.80
CA ARG A 164 -14.69 -5.78 -11.61
C ARG A 164 -14.94 -4.29 -11.51
N LYS A 165 -16.15 -3.92 -11.07
CA LYS A 165 -16.53 -2.52 -10.81
C LYS A 165 -15.96 -1.95 -9.50
N TYR A 166 -15.20 -2.76 -8.76
CA TYR A 166 -14.61 -2.41 -7.48
C TYR A 166 -13.20 -2.99 -7.40
N GLN A 167 -12.39 -2.44 -6.50
CA GLN A 167 -11.05 -2.94 -6.21
C GLN A 167 -11.12 -3.90 -5.03
N LEU A 168 -10.40 -5.02 -5.12
CA LEU A 168 -10.34 -6.02 -4.06
C LEU A 168 -8.90 -6.19 -3.56
N SER A 169 -8.74 -6.02 -2.26
CA SER A 169 -7.50 -6.27 -1.53
C SER A 169 -7.73 -7.31 -0.44
N TYR A 170 -6.66 -7.96 -0.01
CA TYR A 170 -6.69 -8.91 1.10
C TYR A 170 -5.62 -8.55 2.12
N LEU A 171 -5.94 -8.72 3.40
CA LEU A 171 -5.02 -8.56 4.52
C LEU A 171 -4.95 -9.82 5.35
N SER A 172 -3.75 -10.23 5.73
CA SER A 172 -3.53 -11.18 6.82
C SER A 172 -2.41 -10.67 7.72
N LEU A 173 -2.49 -11.00 9.01
CA LEU A 173 -1.50 -10.58 10.00
C LEU A 173 -0.48 -11.71 10.22
N SER A 174 0.76 -11.35 10.52
CA SER A 174 1.81 -12.31 10.90
C SER A 174 1.55 -12.98 12.25
N SER A 175 0.73 -12.34 13.10
CA SER A 175 0.29 -12.79 14.42
C SER A 175 -1.12 -12.26 14.69
N ASP A 176 -1.82 -12.83 15.68
CA ASP A 176 -3.20 -12.42 16.03
C ASP A 176 -3.36 -10.92 16.33
N THR A 177 -2.27 -10.27 16.71
CA THR A 177 -2.18 -8.82 16.93
C THR A 177 -0.87 -8.29 16.37
N VAL A 178 -0.93 -7.13 15.69
CA VAL A 178 0.25 -6.42 15.21
C VAL A 178 0.08 -4.92 15.38
N THR A 179 1.17 -4.21 15.68
CA THR A 179 1.21 -2.75 15.64
C THR A 179 1.53 -2.28 14.23
N VAL A 180 0.81 -1.26 13.76
CA VAL A 180 0.96 -0.66 12.43
C VAL A 180 0.96 0.85 12.54
N SER A 181 1.75 1.51 11.68
CA SER A 181 1.71 2.96 11.58
C SER A 181 0.56 3.41 10.69
N LEU A 182 -0.11 4.50 11.08
CA LEU A 182 -1.25 5.07 10.36
C LEU A 182 -0.85 5.79 9.06
N ASN A 183 0.44 5.97 8.83
CA ASN A 183 1.00 6.36 7.53
C ASN A 183 1.04 5.19 6.53
N GLY A 184 0.56 4.00 6.89
CA GLY A 184 0.52 2.82 6.02
C GLY A 184 1.83 2.05 5.93
N TYR A 185 2.88 2.47 6.64
CA TYR A 185 4.12 1.71 6.75
C TYR A 185 3.92 0.55 7.73
N THR A 186 4.07 -0.68 7.22
CA THR A 186 3.94 -1.92 8.00
C THR A 186 5.04 -2.90 7.59
N PRO A 187 6.23 -2.84 8.21
CA PRO A 187 7.32 -3.73 7.83
C PRO A 187 6.99 -5.16 8.27
N HIS A 188 6.52 -5.96 7.31
CA HIS A 188 6.39 -7.43 7.36
C HIS A 188 5.43 -8.04 8.39
N THR A 189 4.65 -7.22 9.11
CA THR A 189 3.62 -7.68 10.05
C THR A 189 2.23 -7.81 9.43
N VAL A 190 1.98 -7.10 8.34
CA VAL A 190 0.74 -7.15 7.57
C VAL A 190 1.05 -7.61 6.14
N MET A 191 0.56 -8.80 5.79
CA MET A 191 0.63 -9.31 4.43
C MET A 191 -0.53 -8.73 3.62
N ARG A 192 -0.22 -8.18 2.44
CA ARG A 192 -1.16 -7.49 1.56
C ARG A 192 -1.19 -8.20 0.21
N TYR A 193 -2.39 -8.51 -0.28
CA TYR A 193 -2.61 -9.14 -1.58
C TYR A 193 -3.69 -8.41 -2.38
N GLY A 194 -3.90 -8.83 -3.62
CA GLY A 194 -4.84 -8.16 -4.53
C GLY A 194 -4.31 -6.79 -4.93
N ARG A 195 -5.18 -5.77 -4.96
CA ARG A 195 -4.80 -4.40 -5.37
C ARG A 195 -3.61 -3.86 -4.57
N TRP A 196 -3.61 -4.00 -3.23
CA TRP A 196 -2.52 -3.49 -2.37
C TRP A 196 -1.23 -4.29 -2.45
N GLY A 197 -1.28 -5.58 -2.86
CA GLY A 197 -0.07 -6.34 -3.16
C GLY A 197 0.61 -5.90 -4.46
N ASN A 198 -0.17 -5.28 -5.35
CA ASN A 198 0.28 -4.80 -6.66
C ASN A 198 0.59 -3.29 -6.68
N GLU A 199 0.39 -2.56 -5.57
CA GLU A 199 0.75 -1.14 -5.47
C GLU A 199 2.25 -0.95 -5.75
N ARG A 200 2.58 -0.04 -6.67
CA ARG A 200 3.96 0.19 -7.13
C ARG A 200 4.49 1.52 -6.59
N PHE A 201 5.81 1.68 -6.64
CA PHE A 201 6.51 2.88 -6.18
C PHE A 201 5.94 4.19 -6.77
N ALA A 202 5.47 4.16 -8.02
CA ALA A 202 4.93 5.33 -8.71
C ALA A 202 3.66 5.93 -8.06
N ASP A 203 2.95 5.16 -7.24
CA ASP A 203 1.76 5.59 -6.51
C ASP A 203 2.06 5.86 -5.02
N MET A 204 3.33 5.75 -4.60
CA MET A 204 3.71 6.00 -3.22
C MET A 204 3.69 7.49 -2.89
N LEU A 205 3.19 7.77 -1.69
CA LEU A 205 3.16 9.09 -1.09
C LEU A 205 4.12 9.13 0.12
N PRO A 206 4.66 10.31 0.46
CA PRO A 206 5.43 10.49 1.69
C PRO A 206 4.67 9.98 2.91
N LEU A 207 5.41 9.48 3.90
CA LEU A 207 4.82 8.95 5.14
C LEU A 207 4.04 10.02 5.91
N ASP A 208 4.50 11.26 5.86
CA ASP A 208 3.90 12.44 6.47
C ASP A 208 2.80 13.10 5.61
N TYR A 209 2.53 12.59 4.40
CA TYR A 209 1.45 13.14 3.57
C TYR A 209 0.11 13.02 4.29
N GLN A 210 -0.58 14.16 4.39
CA GLN A 210 -1.94 14.24 4.87
C GLN A 210 -2.85 14.60 3.68
N PRO A 211 -3.90 13.79 3.41
CA PRO A 211 -4.88 14.21 2.43
C PRO A 211 -5.55 15.50 2.91
N PRO A 212 -5.89 16.44 2.01
CA PRO A 212 -6.74 17.57 2.38
C PRO A 212 -8.06 17.05 2.96
N ALA A 213 -8.66 17.83 3.86
CA ALA A 213 -9.96 17.49 4.45
C ALA A 213 -10.98 17.20 3.33
N PRO A 214 -11.86 16.21 3.48
CA PRO A 214 -12.96 16.03 2.54
C PRO A 214 -13.82 17.30 2.55
N ASP A 215 -14.13 17.81 1.36
CA ASP A 215 -15.11 18.88 1.16
C ASP A 215 -16.51 18.46 1.65
#